data_AF-A0AA40WF13-F1
#
_entry.id   AF-A0AA40WF13-F1
#
_cell.length_a   1.000
_cell.length_b   1.000
_cell.length_c   1.000
_cell.angle_alpha   90.00
_cell.angle_beta   90.00
_cell.angle_gamma   90.00
#
_symmetry.space_group_name_H-M   'P 1'
#
loop_
_entity.id
_entity.type
_entity.pdbx_description
1 polymer ?
#
loop_
_entity_poly.entity_id
_entity_poly.type
_entity_poly.pdbx_seq_one_letter_code
_entity_poly.pdbx_strand_id
1 'polypeptide(L)'
;PTLISFGTILLLMTISYSKPGNLAQYTGILWGLGFVILGFFNLKINQFVLVFIGTSISLYSLYDLLDFTGNIAYTDAGIMAAWITGANPTQEVPKSVIVLGYLIALLWSFFSLSIIFVSIKKVFQSSTQEQEVPQTENSFQENRDAEVPFPGEVTPEVMEWFFSKGLDLNGKPLPT
;
A
#
# COMPACT_ATOMS: atom_id res chain seq x y z
N PRO A 1 -2.16 -8.75 13.06
CA PRO A 1 -3.06 -7.84 13.83
C PRO A 1 -3.93 -6.95 12.93
N THR A 2 -3.38 -6.37 11.86
CA THR A 2 -4.11 -5.45 10.95
C THR A 2 -5.34 -6.06 10.26
N LEU A 3 -5.26 -7.31 9.79
CA LEU A 3 -6.41 -7.97 9.15
C LEU A 3 -7.54 -8.28 10.14
N ILE A 4 -7.19 -8.63 11.39
CA ILE A 4 -8.17 -8.84 12.47
C ILE A 4 -8.89 -7.53 12.77
N SER A 5 -8.15 -6.43 12.94
CA SER A 5 -8.74 -5.10 13.14
C SER A 5 -9.68 -4.70 12.01
N PHE A 6 -9.27 -4.94 10.75
CA PHE A 6 -10.11 -4.69 9.58
C PHE A 6 -11.41 -5.51 9.62
N GLY A 7 -11.32 -6.82 9.88
CA GLY A 7 -12.49 -7.70 10.02
C GLY A 7 -13.43 -7.27 11.14
N THR A 8 -12.90 -6.90 12.30
CA THR A 8 -13.71 -6.42 13.44
C THR A 8 -14.42 -5.10 13.11
N ILE A 9 -13.75 -4.16 12.46
CA ILE A 9 -14.38 -2.89 12.02
C ILE A 9 -15.49 -3.18 11.01
N LEU A 10 -15.26 -4.09 10.06
CA LEU A 10 -16.27 -4.49 9.08
C LEU A 10 -17.51 -5.09 9.76
N LEU A 11 -17.32 -5.93 10.77
CA LEU A 11 -18.42 -6.48 11.57
C LEU A 11 -19.21 -5.39 12.30
N LEU A 12 -18.50 -4.47 12.97
CA LEU A 12 -19.13 -3.35 13.68
C LEU A 12 -19.97 -2.48 12.74
N MET A 13 -19.41 -2.14 11.57
CA MET A 13 -20.12 -1.36 10.55
C MET A 13 -21.33 -2.11 10.01
N THR A 14 -21.19 -3.40 9.72
CA THR A 14 -22.29 -4.22 9.20
C THR A 14 -23.44 -4.31 10.19
N ILE A 15 -23.15 -4.50 11.48
CA ILE A 15 -24.18 -4.60 12.53
C ILE A 15 -24.86 -3.25 12.75
N SER A 16 -24.11 -2.15 12.68
CA SER A 16 -24.64 -0.80 12.98
C SER A 16 -25.46 -0.20 11.85
N TYR A 17 -25.10 -0.46 10.59
CA TYR A 17 -25.64 0.26 9.43
C TYR A 17 -26.41 -0.62 8.44
N SER A 18 -26.32 -1.95 8.54
CA SER A 18 -27.06 -2.83 7.63
C SER A 18 -28.45 -3.15 8.16
N LYS A 19 -29.42 -3.23 7.24
CA LYS A 19 -30.79 -3.65 7.57
C LYS A 19 -30.80 -5.13 7.99
N PRO A 20 -31.43 -5.49 9.13
CA PRO A 20 -31.51 -6.88 9.57
C PRO A 20 -32.14 -7.80 8.51
N GLY A 21 -31.51 -8.95 8.26
CA GLY A 21 -31.97 -9.96 7.30
C GLY A 21 -31.73 -9.62 5.83
N ASN A 22 -31.03 -8.51 5.52
CA ASN A 22 -30.69 -8.16 4.14
C ASN A 22 -29.42 -8.89 3.68
N LEU A 23 -29.30 -9.11 2.36
CA LEU A 23 -28.11 -9.70 1.72
C LEU A 23 -26.83 -8.99 2.17
N ALA A 24 -26.84 -7.66 2.22
CA ALA A 24 -25.71 -6.84 2.67
C ALA A 24 -25.26 -7.16 4.11
N GLN A 25 -26.20 -7.52 5.00
CA GLN A 25 -25.88 -7.91 6.36
C GLN A 25 -25.18 -9.28 6.38
N TYR A 26 -25.74 -10.27 5.66
CA TYR A 26 -25.16 -11.61 5.61
C TYR A 26 -23.77 -11.61 4.98
N THR A 27 -23.57 -10.88 3.88
CA THR A 27 -22.27 -10.78 3.23
C THR A 27 -21.26 -10.05 4.12
N GLY A 28 -21.65 -8.95 4.76
CA GLY A 28 -20.76 -8.21 5.66
C GLY A 28 -20.34 -9.03 6.89
N ILE A 29 -21.26 -9.81 7.48
CA ILE A 29 -20.95 -10.70 8.60
C ILE A 29 -20.03 -11.84 8.16
N LEU A 30 -20.34 -12.48 7.03
CA LEU A 30 -19.56 -13.61 6.50
C LEU A 30 -18.11 -13.19 6.20
N TRP A 31 -17.94 -12.08 5.48
CA TRP A 31 -16.61 -11.55 5.15
C TRP A 31 -15.89 -11.02 6.40
N GLY A 32 -16.59 -10.34 7.30
CA GLY A 32 -16.01 -9.85 8.55
C GLY A 32 -15.45 -10.97 9.43
N LEU A 33 -16.24 -12.03 9.64
CA LEU A 33 -15.77 -13.23 10.33
C LEU A 33 -14.64 -13.92 9.55
N GLY A 34 -14.76 -14.00 8.22
CA GLY A 34 -13.73 -14.54 7.34
C GLY A 34 -12.38 -13.84 7.54
N PHE A 35 -12.35 -12.50 7.57
CA PHE A 35 -11.12 -11.73 7.80
C PHE A 35 -10.57 -11.85 9.22
N VAL A 36 -11.43 -11.91 10.23
CA VAL A 36 -10.99 -12.16 11.61
C VAL A 36 -10.32 -13.54 11.71
N ILE A 37 -10.96 -14.57 11.17
CA ILE A 37 -10.43 -15.95 11.15
C ILE A 37 -9.13 -16.02 10.35
N LEU A 38 -9.12 -15.47 9.12
CA LEU A 38 -7.93 -15.39 8.27
C LEU A 38 -6.78 -14.66 8.97
N GLY A 39 -7.08 -13.64 9.77
CA GLY A 39 -6.10 -12.87 10.52
C GLY A 39 -5.27 -13.68 11.53
N PHE A 40 -5.72 -14.87 11.93
CA PHE A 40 -4.96 -15.80 12.77
C PHE A 40 -4.00 -16.71 11.99
N PHE A 41 -4.08 -16.73 10.65
CA PHE A 41 -3.18 -17.50 9.79
C PHE A 41 -1.89 -16.71 9.47
N ASN A 42 -1.07 -17.26 8.57
CA ASN A 42 0.24 -16.77 8.21
C ASN A 42 0.26 -15.26 7.84
N LEU A 43 1.25 -14.53 8.36
CA LEU A 43 1.45 -13.11 8.11
C LEU A 43 1.52 -12.75 6.62
N LYS A 44 2.13 -13.61 5.78
CA LYS A 44 2.23 -13.39 4.33
C LYS A 44 0.86 -13.36 3.65
N ILE A 45 -0.04 -14.26 4.05
CA ILE A 45 -1.41 -14.33 3.53
C ILE A 45 -2.18 -13.09 3.97
N ASN A 46 -2.00 -12.67 5.23
CA ASN A 46 -2.65 -11.47 5.75
C ASN A 46 -2.24 -10.21 4.99
N GLN A 47 -0.95 -10.06 4.68
CA GLN A 47 -0.45 -8.95 3.88
C GLN A 47 -1.01 -8.98 2.46
N PHE A 48 -0.98 -10.14 1.80
CA PHE A 48 -1.53 -10.29 0.45
C PHE A 48 -3.02 -9.92 0.39
N VAL A 49 -3.82 -10.42 1.32
CA VAL A 49 -5.27 -10.13 1.41
C VAL A 49 -5.50 -8.64 1.66
N LEU A 50 -4.75 -8.01 2.58
CA LEU A 50 -4.88 -6.58 2.85
C LEU A 50 -4.50 -5.72 1.64
N VAL A 51 -3.44 -6.08 0.92
CA VAL A 51 -3.03 -5.38 -0.31
C VAL A 51 -4.12 -5.54 -1.37
N PHE A 52 -4.61 -6.76 -1.59
CA PHE A 52 -5.66 -7.03 -2.56
C PHE A 52 -6.93 -6.20 -2.27
N ILE A 53 -7.42 -6.24 -1.03
CA ILE A 53 -8.61 -5.46 -0.61
C ILE A 53 -8.35 -3.96 -0.76
N GLY A 54 -7.19 -3.48 -0.31
CA GLY A 54 -6.82 -2.06 -0.41
C GLY A 54 -6.77 -1.59 -1.86
N THR A 55 -6.22 -2.40 -2.76
CA THR A 55 -6.19 -2.12 -4.20
C THR A 55 -7.60 -2.15 -4.78
N SER A 56 -8.43 -3.15 -4.46
CA SER A 56 -9.82 -3.21 -4.93
C SER A 56 -10.64 -2.01 -4.48
N ILE A 57 -10.54 -1.60 -3.21
CA ILE A 57 -11.21 -0.40 -2.69
C ILE A 57 -10.70 0.84 -3.42
N SER A 58 -9.38 0.97 -3.62
CA SER A 58 -8.82 2.14 -4.31
C SER A 58 -9.27 2.24 -5.77
N LEU A 59 -9.34 1.12 -6.48
CA LEU A 59 -9.85 1.06 -7.86
C LEU A 59 -11.34 1.39 -7.92
N TYR A 60 -12.12 0.88 -6.97
CA TYR A 60 -13.55 1.21 -6.87
C TYR A 60 -13.76 2.70 -6.59
N SER A 61 -13.02 3.27 -5.64
CA SER A 61 -13.06 4.71 -5.37
C SER A 61 -12.68 5.56 -6.57
N LEU A 62 -11.74 5.10 -7.41
CA LEU A 62 -11.39 5.78 -8.65
C LEU A 62 -12.51 5.69 -9.69
N TYR A 63 -13.18 4.54 -9.78
CA TYR A 63 -14.35 4.38 -10.62
C TYR A 63 -15.49 5.31 -10.19
N ASP A 64 -15.81 5.36 -8.90
CA ASP A 64 -16.82 6.25 -8.32
C ASP A 64 -16.48 7.74 -8.59
N LEU A 65 -15.18 8.10 -8.53
CA LEU A 65 -14.71 9.43 -8.90
C LEU A 65 -14.99 9.81 -10.37
N LEU A 66 -14.80 8.86 -11.29
CA LEU A 66 -15.08 9.08 -12.72
C LEU A 66 -16.59 9.19 -12.98
N ASP A 67 -17.40 8.45 -12.23
CA ASP A 67 -18.85 8.39 -12.38
C ASP A 67 -19.55 9.70 -11.93
N PHE A 68 -18.94 10.48 -11.02
CA PHE A 68 -19.47 11.80 -10.58
C PHE A 68 -19.63 12.83 -11.71
N THR A 69 -18.99 12.62 -12.86
CA THR A 69 -19.07 13.54 -14.02
C THR A 69 -20.40 13.46 -14.77
N GLY A 70 -21.17 12.39 -14.58
CA GLY A 70 -22.46 12.18 -15.23
C GLY A 70 -23.63 12.75 -14.42
N ASN A 71 -24.04 12.03 -13.37
CA ASN A 71 -25.18 12.42 -12.54
C ASN A 71 -24.98 12.00 -11.07
N ILE A 72 -24.66 12.98 -10.22
CA ILE A 72 -24.37 12.78 -8.79
C ILE A 72 -25.51 12.12 -8.02
N ALA A 73 -26.76 12.21 -8.48
CA ALA A 73 -27.90 11.64 -7.76
C ALA A 73 -27.91 10.09 -7.78
N TYR A 74 -27.25 9.49 -8.78
CA TYR A 74 -27.22 8.03 -8.96
C TYR A 74 -25.88 7.40 -8.57
N THR A 75 -24.91 8.19 -8.12
CA THR A 75 -23.63 7.69 -7.62
C THR A 75 -23.73 7.27 -6.15
N ASP A 76 -22.71 6.58 -5.64
CA ASP A 76 -22.68 6.13 -4.24
C ASP A 76 -22.77 7.31 -3.26
N ALA A 77 -22.12 8.43 -3.59
CA ALA A 77 -22.20 9.67 -2.82
C ALA A 77 -23.63 10.25 -2.82
N GLY A 78 -24.34 10.16 -3.95
CA GLY A 78 -25.75 10.56 -4.06
C GLY A 78 -26.69 9.68 -3.25
N ILE A 79 -26.49 8.37 -3.31
CA ILE A 79 -27.26 7.39 -2.52
C ILE A 79 -27.04 7.65 -1.02
N MET A 80 -25.80 7.89 -0.60
CA MET A 80 -25.48 8.23 0.79
C MET A 80 -26.13 9.56 1.20
N ALA A 81 -26.07 10.59 0.36
CA ALA A 81 -26.72 11.87 0.62
C ALA A 81 -28.25 11.75 0.73
N ALA A 82 -28.88 10.95 -0.13
CA ALA A 82 -30.30 10.64 -0.07
C ALA A 82 -30.67 9.92 1.23
N TRP A 83 -29.85 8.95 1.66
CA TRP A 83 -30.04 8.26 2.93
C TRP A 83 -29.93 9.20 4.14
N ILE A 84 -28.90 10.06 4.19
CA ILE A 84 -28.69 11.02 5.28
C ILE A 84 -29.84 12.03 5.38
N THR A 85 -30.31 12.52 4.24
CA THR A 85 -31.39 13.51 4.19
C THR A 85 -32.79 12.90 4.33
N GLY A 86 -32.90 11.57 4.31
CA GLY A 86 -34.18 10.86 4.33
C GLY A 86 -35.02 11.09 3.06
N ALA A 87 -34.38 11.49 1.95
CA ALA A 87 -35.07 11.75 0.69
C ALA A 87 -35.59 10.45 0.08
N ASN A 88 -36.84 10.46 -0.39
CA ASN A 88 -37.45 9.29 -1.00
C ASN A 88 -36.95 9.14 -2.45
N PRO A 89 -36.33 8.01 -2.83
CA PRO A 89 -35.78 7.80 -4.19
C PRO A 89 -36.82 7.83 -5.32
N THR A 90 -38.12 7.80 -5.00
CA THR A 90 -39.21 7.86 -5.99
C THR A 90 -39.70 9.28 -6.31
N GLN A 91 -39.20 10.30 -5.63
CA GLN A 91 -39.57 11.71 -5.85
C GLN A 91 -38.43 12.47 -6.53
N GLU A 92 -38.72 13.67 -7.03
CA GLU A 92 -37.68 14.56 -7.57
C GLU A 92 -36.57 14.76 -6.52
N VAL A 93 -35.34 14.51 -6.94
CA VAL A 93 -34.17 14.57 -6.05
C VAL A 93 -34.01 16.00 -5.55
N PRO A 94 -34.13 16.25 -4.23
CA PRO A 94 -34.05 17.59 -3.70
C PRO A 94 -32.64 18.16 -3.86
N LYS A 95 -32.53 19.47 -4.07
CA LYS A 95 -31.24 20.17 -4.27
C LYS A 95 -30.25 19.94 -3.12
N SER A 96 -30.74 19.71 -1.90
CA SER A 96 -29.91 19.38 -0.74
C SER A 96 -29.14 18.06 -0.90
N VAL A 97 -29.75 17.04 -1.52
CA VAL A 97 -29.09 15.75 -1.81
C VAL A 97 -27.98 15.93 -2.82
N ILE A 98 -28.21 16.74 -3.85
CA ILE A 98 -27.22 17.04 -4.89
C ILE A 98 -25.99 17.73 -4.27
N VAL A 99 -26.22 18.79 -3.47
CA VAL A 99 -25.12 19.54 -2.83
C VAL A 99 -24.36 18.66 -1.84
N LEU A 100 -25.08 17.88 -1.01
CA LEU A 100 -24.44 16.97 -0.05
C LEU A 100 -23.67 15.85 -0.75
N GLY A 101 -24.21 15.30 -1.85
CA GLY A 101 -23.53 14.31 -2.69
C GLY A 101 -22.21 14.84 -3.25
N TYR A 102 -22.20 16.06 -3.77
CA TYR A 102 -20.95 16.70 -4.22
C TYR A 102 -19.95 16.93 -3.08
N LEU A 103 -20.40 17.30 -1.88
CA LEU A 103 -19.51 17.45 -0.73
C LEU A 103 -18.88 16.12 -0.30
N ILE A 104 -19.69 15.05 -0.24
CA ILE A 104 -19.21 13.69 0.07
C ILE A 104 -18.21 13.25 -1.01
N ALA A 105 -18.55 13.44 -2.28
CA ALA A 105 -17.70 13.11 -3.42
C ALA A 105 -16.35 13.85 -3.36
N LEU A 106 -16.35 15.17 -3.11
CA LEU A 106 -15.12 15.97 -3.00
C LEU A 106 -14.25 15.51 -1.83
N LEU A 107 -14.86 15.24 -0.69
CA LEU A 107 -14.16 14.74 0.49
C LEU A 107 -13.54 13.36 0.21
N TRP A 108 -14.29 12.45 -0.39
CA TRP A 108 -13.82 11.11 -0.76
C TRP A 108 -12.70 11.15 -1.80
N SER A 109 -12.83 12.03 -2.79
CA SER A 109 -11.79 12.30 -3.81
C SER A 109 -10.50 12.75 -3.15
N PHE A 110 -10.59 13.70 -2.22
CA PHE A 110 -9.45 14.24 -1.50
C PHE A 110 -8.73 13.15 -0.68
N PHE A 111 -9.48 12.31 0.04
CA PHE A 111 -8.90 11.18 0.77
C PHE A 111 -8.25 10.16 -0.17
N SER A 112 -8.93 9.78 -1.24
CA SER A 112 -8.42 8.80 -2.21
C SER A 112 -7.13 9.29 -2.88
N LEU A 113 -7.11 10.54 -3.35
CA LEU A 113 -5.91 11.17 -3.92
C LEU A 113 -4.77 11.27 -2.89
N SER A 114 -5.08 11.61 -1.64
CA SER A 114 -4.07 11.69 -0.57
C SER A 114 -3.45 10.32 -0.27
N ILE A 115 -4.27 9.27 -0.21
CA ILE A 115 -3.80 7.90 0.02
C ILE A 115 -2.91 7.44 -1.14
N ILE A 116 -3.34 7.67 -2.38
CA ILE A 116 -2.55 7.35 -3.58
C ILE A 116 -1.22 8.12 -3.55
N PHE A 117 -1.26 9.43 -3.28
CA PHE A 117 -0.07 10.28 -3.21
C PHE A 117 0.92 9.80 -2.13
N VAL A 118 0.45 9.51 -0.92
CA VAL A 118 1.31 8.99 0.17
C VAL A 118 1.87 7.62 -0.19
N SER A 119 1.08 6.75 -0.82
CA SER A 119 1.51 5.40 -1.21
C SER A 119 2.59 5.47 -2.29
N ILE A 120 2.41 6.30 -3.31
CA ILE A 120 3.38 6.55 -4.38
C ILE A 120 4.65 7.20 -3.81
N LYS A 121 4.50 8.23 -2.97
CA LYS A 121 5.64 8.91 -2.33
C LYS A 121 6.51 7.95 -1.53
N LYS A 122 5.90 7.01 -0.78
CA LYS A 122 6.66 5.99 -0.05
C LYS A 122 7.49 5.11 -0.97
N VAL A 123 6.93 4.67 -2.11
CA VAL A 123 7.66 3.84 -3.10
C VAL A 123 8.87 4.59 -3.65
N PHE A 124 8.72 5.87 -4.00
CA PHE A 124 9.83 6.68 -4.52
C PHE A 124 10.86 7.09 -3.45
N GLN A 125 10.46 7.18 -2.17
CA GLN A 125 11.38 7.44 -1.07
C GLN A 125 12.13 6.18 -0.63
N SER A 126 11.51 5.00 -0.68
CA SER A 126 12.18 3.73 -0.37
C SER A 126 13.29 3.38 -1.36
N SER A 127 13.17 3.78 -2.64
CA SER A 127 14.25 3.64 -3.62
C SER A 127 15.49 4.49 -3.31
N THR A 128 15.42 5.43 -2.37
CA THR A 128 16.57 6.22 -1.90
C THR A 128 17.15 5.70 -0.58
N GLN A 129 16.47 4.78 0.13
CA GLN A 129 16.91 4.27 1.44
C GLN A 129 17.41 2.82 1.47
N GLU A 130 17.36 2.08 0.36
CA GLU A 130 18.06 0.78 0.26
C GLU A 130 19.53 0.97 -0.16
N GLN A 131 20.30 1.66 0.70
CA GLN A 131 21.76 1.46 0.78
C GLN A 131 22.31 1.80 2.18
N GLU A 132 21.58 1.46 3.25
CA GLU A 132 22.17 1.33 4.59
C GLU A 132 21.99 -0.12 5.05
N VAL A 133 22.99 -0.93 4.71
CA VAL A 133 23.23 -2.24 5.32
C VAL A 133 23.43 -2.01 6.83
N PRO A 134 22.83 -2.80 7.73
CA PRO A 134 23.15 -2.73 9.15
C PRO A 134 24.58 -3.27 9.33
N GLN A 135 25.57 -2.38 9.36
CA GLN A 135 26.88 -2.70 9.90
C GLN A 135 26.71 -2.88 11.41
N THR A 136 26.64 -4.15 11.81
CA THR A 136 26.99 -4.58 13.16
C THR A 136 28.32 -3.94 13.54
N GLU A 137 28.31 -3.25 14.68
CA GLU A 137 29.47 -2.70 15.34
C GLU A 137 30.63 -3.71 15.32
N ASN A 138 31.70 -3.34 14.64
CA ASN A 138 33.06 -3.63 15.07
C ASN A 138 33.91 -2.46 14.58
N SER A 139 34.36 -1.66 15.54
CA SER A 139 35.64 -0.96 15.59
C SER A 139 36.43 -0.91 14.28
N PHE A 140 36.76 0.27 13.77
CA PHE A 140 38.13 0.71 13.46
C PHE A 140 38.07 2.07 12.73
N GLN A 141 38.21 3.13 13.53
CA GLN A 141 39.23 4.15 13.37
C GLN A 141 39.75 4.43 11.95
N GLU A 142 39.40 5.63 11.46
CA GLU A 142 40.21 6.53 10.64
C GLU A 142 41.59 6.02 10.19
N ASN A 143 41.71 5.67 8.90
CA ASN A 143 42.92 5.97 8.12
C ASN A 143 42.59 5.95 6.61
N ARG A 144 42.82 7.09 5.96
CA ARG A 144 43.12 7.15 4.52
C ARG A 144 44.42 6.37 4.31
N ASP A 145 44.53 5.67 3.18
CA ASP A 145 45.65 4.79 2.78
C ASP A 145 45.62 3.34 3.30
N ALA A 146 44.48 2.67 3.19
CA ALA A 146 44.44 1.20 3.20
C ALA A 146 44.02 0.70 1.81
N GLU A 147 45.01 0.23 1.05
CA GLU A 147 44.80 -0.61 -0.14
C GLU A 147 43.91 -1.78 0.26
N VAL A 148 42.67 -1.80 -0.26
CA VAL A 148 41.73 -2.89 0.01
C VAL A 148 42.26 -4.12 -0.73
N PRO A 149 42.77 -5.16 -0.03
CA PRO A 149 43.27 -6.35 -0.71
C PRO A 149 42.11 -7.09 -1.39
N PHE A 150 42.44 -7.84 -2.45
CA PHE A 150 41.47 -8.66 -3.18
C PHE A 150 40.58 -9.46 -2.20
N PRO A 151 39.23 -9.39 -2.32
CA PRO A 151 38.29 -9.84 -1.29
C PRO A 151 38.10 -11.37 -1.23
N GLY A 152 39.11 -12.16 -1.62
CA GLY A 152 39.05 -13.62 -1.66
C GLY A 152 40.42 -14.30 -1.52
N GLU A 153 40.41 -15.62 -1.38
CA GLU A 153 41.64 -16.43 -1.35
C GLU A 153 42.38 -16.31 -2.69
N VAL A 154 43.65 -15.89 -2.64
CA VAL A 154 44.50 -15.76 -3.84
C VAL A 154 44.95 -17.16 -4.25
N THR A 155 44.17 -17.80 -5.11
CA THR A 155 44.59 -19.04 -5.77
C THR A 155 45.68 -18.73 -6.82
N PRO A 156 46.57 -19.69 -7.13
CA PRO A 156 47.63 -19.49 -8.13
C PRO A 156 47.07 -19.10 -9.51
N GLU A 157 45.88 -19.58 -9.86
CA GLU A 157 45.18 -19.23 -11.11
C GLU A 157 44.77 -17.75 -11.16
N VAL A 158 44.32 -17.19 -10.03
CA VAL A 158 43.96 -15.76 -9.93
C VAL A 158 45.22 -14.90 -10.04
N MET A 159 46.31 -15.32 -9.42
CA MET A 159 47.59 -14.63 -9.49
C MET A 159 48.13 -14.56 -10.92
N GLU A 160 48.10 -15.68 -11.66
CA GLU A 160 48.50 -15.73 -13.07
C GLU A 160 47.61 -14.84 -13.95
N TRP A 161 46.31 -14.79 -13.66
CA TRP A 161 45.39 -13.92 -14.39
C TRP A 161 45.74 -12.44 -14.21
N PHE A 162 46.00 -11.97 -12.99
CA PHE A 162 46.40 -10.58 -12.72
C PHE A 162 47.71 -10.21 -13.45
N PHE A 163 48.73 -11.06 -13.36
CA PHE A 163 49.99 -10.82 -14.05
C PHE A 163 49.86 -10.86 -15.57
N SER A 164 48.99 -11.72 -16.13
CA SER A 164 48.72 -11.75 -17.57
C SER A 164 48.11 -10.45 -18.09
N LYS A 165 47.47 -9.67 -17.21
CA LYS A 165 46.89 -8.36 -17.51
C LYS A 165 47.84 -7.20 -17.19
N GLY A 166 49.06 -7.49 -16.75
CA GLY A 166 50.03 -6.48 -16.37
C GLY A 166 49.64 -5.75 -15.08
N LEU A 167 48.87 -6.39 -14.20
CA LEU A 167 48.36 -5.83 -12.95
C LEU A 167 48.89 -6.61 -11.74
N ASP A 168 49.13 -5.92 -10.63
CA ASP A 168 49.36 -6.55 -9.33
C ASP A 168 48.02 -6.99 -8.68
N LEU A 169 48.11 -7.72 -7.57
CA LEU A 169 46.94 -8.20 -6.82
C LEU A 169 46.09 -7.06 -6.21
N ASN A 170 46.61 -5.82 -6.24
CA ASN A 170 45.95 -4.60 -5.80
C ASN A 170 45.42 -3.78 -7.00
N GLY A 171 45.48 -4.31 -8.23
CA GLY A 171 44.99 -3.68 -9.45
C GLY A 171 45.87 -2.56 -9.99
N LYS A 172 47.12 -2.43 -9.55
CA LYS A 172 48.09 -1.45 -10.07
C LYS A 172 48.85 -2.02 -11.27
N PRO A 173 49.22 -1.21 -12.26
CA PRO A 173 50.06 -1.67 -13.36
C PRO A 173 51.42 -2.11 -12.82
N LEU A 174 51.91 -3.26 -13.31
CA LEU A 174 53.26 -3.72 -13.01
C LEU A 174 54.26 -2.68 -13.54
N PRO A 175 55.28 -2.31 -12.74
CA PRO A 175 56.33 -1.42 -13.22
C PRO A 175 57.02 -2.06 -14.42
N THR A 176 57.02 -1.35 -15.55
CA THR A 176 57.78 -1.69 -16.76
C THR A 176 59.27 -1.70 -16.50
#